data_AF-A0A1L7CHD2-F1
#
_entry.id   AF-A0A1L7CHD2-F1
#
_cell.length_a   1.000
_cell.length_b   1.000
_cell.length_c   1.000
_cell.angle_alpha   90.00
_cell.angle_beta   90.00
_cell.angle_gamma   90.00
#
_symmetry.space_group_name_H-M   'P 1'
#
loop_
_entity.id
_entity.type
_entity.pdbx_description
1 polymer ?
#
loop_
_entity_poly.entity_id
_entity_poly.type
_entity_poly.pdbx_seq_one_letter_code
_entity_poly.pdbx_strand_id
1 'polypeptide(L)' 'MQPKIIDANTGTELWTARECADVSGTARGTFTSYAGRGRAPKPVAKLHGLTLWDSRDIREWIDSRKSAQNAE' A
#
# COMPACT_ATOMS: atom_id res chain seq x y z
N MET A 1 18.02 6.55 10.12
CA MET A 1 16.77 6.59 10.92
C MET A 1 15.60 6.38 9.97
N GLN A 2 14.62 5.53 10.30
CA GLN A 2 13.44 5.25 9.47
C GLN A 2 12.17 5.43 10.30
N PRO A 3 11.54 6.63 10.30
CA PRO A 3 10.29 6.85 11.02
C PRO A 3 9.15 6.07 10.36
N LYS A 4 8.24 5.53 11.17
CA LYS A 4 7.06 4.77 10.71
C LYS A 4 5.78 5.33 11.29
N ILE A 5 4.69 5.22 10.54
CA ILE A 5 3.35 5.58 11.01
C ILE A 5 2.67 4.29 11.46
N ILE A 6 2.32 4.22 12.73
CA ILE A 6 1.61 3.08 13.32
C ILE A 6 0.23 3.56 13.75
N ASP A 7 -0.79 2.82 13.36
CA ASP A 7 -2.13 3.03 13.90
C ASP A 7 -2.15 2.64 15.40
N ALA A 8 -2.50 3.58 16.27
CA ALA A 8 -2.42 3.39 17.72
C ALA A 8 -3.45 2.38 18.25
N ASN A 9 -4.55 2.13 17.54
CA ASN A 9 -5.62 1.24 18.00
C ASN A 9 -5.34 -0.21 17.62
N THR A 10 -4.85 -0.44 16.41
CA THR A 10 -4.62 -1.77 15.85
C THR A 10 -3.16 -2.22 15.92
N GLY A 11 -2.23 -1.28 16.15
CA GLY A 11 -0.79 -1.53 16.07
C GLY A 11 -0.28 -1.75 14.64
N THR A 12 -1.12 -1.50 13.63
CA THR A 12 -0.76 -1.81 12.23
C THR A 12 0.11 -0.72 11.64
N GLU A 13 1.12 -1.13 10.88
CA GLU A 13 1.92 -0.20 10.09
C GLU A 13 1.08 0.38 8.95
N LEU A 14 1.05 1.70 8.88
CA LEU A 14 0.41 2.43 7.80
C LEU A 14 1.48 2.98 6.86
N TRP A 15 1.27 2.75 5.57
CA TRP A 15 2.22 3.12 4.52
C TRP A 15 1.70 4.28 3.70
N THR A 16 2.60 5.19 3.37
CA THR A 16 2.36 6.23 2.38
C THR A 16 2.26 5.65 0.97
N ALA A 17 1.70 6.42 0.04
CA ALA A 17 1.69 6.05 -1.39
C ALA A 17 3.09 5.75 -1.94
N ARG A 18 4.13 6.39 -1.39
CA ARG A 18 5.52 6.16 -1.81
C ARG A 18 6.02 4.81 -1.33
N GLU A 19 5.80 4.46 -0.07
CA GLU A 19 6.17 3.16 0.49
C GLU A 19 5.45 2.03 -0.22
N CYS A 20 4.13 2.16 -0.43
CA CYS A 20 3.34 1.16 -1.16
C CYS A 20 3.87 0.93 -2.58
N ALA A 21 4.27 1.99 -3.27
CA ALA A 21 4.83 1.92 -4.60
C ALA A 21 6.20 1.22 -4.62
N ASP A 22 7.06 1.52 -3.63
CA ASP A 22 8.38 0.93 -3.47
C ASP A 22 8.29 -0.60 -3.27
N VAL A 23 7.47 -1.04 -2.32
CA VAL A 23 7.31 -2.48 -2.01
C VAL A 23 6.62 -3.27 -3.13
N SER A 24 5.74 -2.61 -3.90
CA SER A 24 5.01 -3.24 -5.00
C SER A 24 5.75 -3.19 -6.33
N GLY A 25 6.93 -2.56 -6.39
CA GLY A 25 7.69 -2.39 -7.62
C GLY A 25 7.01 -1.50 -8.65
N THR A 26 6.17 -0.54 -8.21
CA THR A 26 5.46 0.38 -9.09
C THR A 26 5.90 1.83 -8.87
N ALA A 27 5.65 2.71 -9.84
CA ALA A 27 5.82 4.14 -9.63
C ALA A 27 4.71 4.71 -8.74
N ARG A 28 5.00 5.71 -7.90
CA ARG A 28 4.03 6.34 -6.98
C ARG A 28 2.73 6.75 -7.69
N GLY A 29 2.84 7.45 -8.83
CA GLY A 29 1.68 7.90 -9.61
C GLY A 29 0.85 6.74 -10.19
N THR A 30 1.52 5.64 -10.56
CA THR A 30 0.89 4.41 -11.02
C THR A 30 0.14 3.72 -9.88
N PHE A 31 0.77 3.58 -8.72
CA PHE A 31 0.12 3.02 -7.53
C PHE A 31 -1.14 3.80 -7.15
N THR A 32 -1.04 5.13 -7.03
CA THR A 32 -2.21 5.98 -6.73
C THR A 32 -3.30 5.87 -7.79
N SER A 33 -2.89 5.73 -9.05
CA SER A 33 -3.79 5.50 -10.18
C SER A 33 -4.49 4.14 -10.13
N TYR A 34 -3.83 3.10 -9.62
CA TYR A 34 -4.44 1.78 -9.41
C TYR A 34 -5.42 1.81 -8.24
N ALA A 35 -5.04 2.43 -7.11
CA ALA A 35 -5.93 2.58 -5.96
C ALA A 35 -7.20 3.34 -6.33
N GLY A 36 -7.09 4.43 -7.10
CA GLY A 36 -8.24 5.19 -7.60
C GLY A 36 -9.14 4.43 -8.58
N ARG A 37 -8.60 3.42 -9.29
CA ARG A 37 -9.35 2.56 -10.22
C ARG A 37 -9.79 1.22 -9.62
N GLY A 38 -9.58 1.01 -8.31
CA GLY A 38 -9.91 -0.26 -7.65
C GLY A 38 -9.02 -1.45 -8.05
N ARG A 39 -7.84 -1.18 -8.63
CA ARG A 39 -6.84 -2.22 -9.01
C ARG A 39 -5.75 -2.44 -7.95
N ALA A 40 -5.70 -1.59 -6.93
CA ALA A 40 -4.87 -1.73 -5.75
C ALA A 40 -5.74 -1.45 -4.50
N PRO A 41 -5.27 -1.79 -3.29
CA PRO A 41 -6.01 -1.54 -2.06
C PRO A 41 -6.43 -0.08 -1.90
N LYS A 42 -7.59 0.10 -1.27
CA LYS A 42 -8.11 1.44 -0.97
C LYS A 42 -7.33 2.03 0.22
N PRO A 43 -7.15 3.36 0.25
CA PRO A 43 -6.55 3.99 1.41
C PRO A 43 -7.46 3.88 2.62
N VAL A 44 -6.87 3.66 3.80
CA VAL A 44 -7.57 3.46 5.06
C VAL A 44 -7.66 4.72 5.91
N ALA A 45 -6.72 5.66 5.73
CA ALA A 45 -6.68 6.88 6.51
C ALA A 45 -6.08 8.07 5.73
N LYS A 46 -6.36 9.28 6.23
CA LYS A 46 -5.68 10.50 5.85
C LYS A 46 -5.11 11.16 7.11
N LEU A 47 -3.81 11.45 7.11
CA LEU A 47 -3.11 12.07 8.23
C LEU A 47 -2.24 13.22 7.72
N HIS A 48 -2.55 14.46 8.14
CA HIS A 48 -1.79 15.67 7.74
C HIS A 48 -1.53 15.80 6.22
N GLY A 49 -2.53 15.45 5.40
CA GLY A 49 -2.41 15.49 3.93
C GLY A 49 -1.74 14.26 3.30
N LEU A 50 -1.22 13.33 4.11
CA LEU A 50 -0.78 12.02 3.65
C LEU A 50 -1.97 11.08 3.57
N THR A 51 -2.14 10.46 2.41
CA THR A 51 -3.02 9.31 2.27
C THR A 51 -2.24 8.06 2.69
N LEU A 52 -2.86 7.22 3.51
CA LEU A 52 -2.24 6.06 4.12
C LEU A 52 -3.00 4.77 3.76
N TRP A 53 -2.24 3.69 3.60
CA TRP A 53 -2.72 2.34 3.31
C TRP A 53 -2.29 1.40 4.42
N ASP A 54 -3.13 0.40 4.72
CA ASP A 54 -2.76 -0.67 5.62
C ASP A 54 -1.67 -1.53 4.98
N SER A 55 -0.56 -1.72 5.67
CA SER A 55 0.57 -2.49 5.16
C SER A 55 0.22 -3.95 4.86
N ARG A 56 -0.74 -4.55 5.58
CA ARG A 56 -1.17 -5.94 5.40
C ARG A 56 -1.91 -6.09 4.08
N ASP A 57 -2.90 -5.23 3.83
CA ASP A 57 -3.65 -5.20 2.56
C ASP A 57 -2.70 -5.07 1.36
N ILE A 58 -1.66 -4.24 1.48
CA ILE A 58 -0.66 -4.06 0.42
C ILE A 58 0.17 -5.33 0.21
N ARG A 59 0.61 -5.98 1.29
CA ARG A 59 1.37 -7.23 1.21
C ARG A 59 0.54 -8.35 0.58
N GLU A 60 -0.72 -8.52 1.01
CA GLU A 60 -1.65 -9.50 0.45
C GLU A 60 -1.92 -9.25 -1.04
N TRP A 61 -2.11 -7.99 -1.42
CA TRP A 61 -2.27 -7.62 -2.83
C TRP A 61 -1.05 -7.95 -3.68
N ILE A 62 0.17 -7.70 -3.17
CA ILE A 62 1.41 -8.04 -3.88
C ILE A 62 1.56 -9.56 -4.03
N ASP A 63 1.25 -10.32 -2.98
CA ASP A 63 1.33 -11.77 -2.98
C ASP A 63 0.36 -12.41 -3.98
N SER A 64 -0.89 -11.93 -4.01
CA SER A 64 -1.89 -12.33 -4.99
C SER A 64 -1.42 -12.11 -6.44
N ARG A 65 -0.73 -10.99 -6.70
CA ARG A 65 -0.18 -10.69 -8.03
C ARG A 65 0.97 -11.61 -8.43
N LYS A 66 1.86 -11.95 -7.49
CA LYS A 66 2.95 -12.90 -7.75
C LYS A 66 2.42 -14.30 -8.03
N SER A 67 1.40 -14.71 -7.29
CA SER A 67 0.74 -16.00 -7.48
C SER A 67 0.07 -16.11 -8.85
N ALA A 68 -0.55 -15.03 -9.34
CA ALA A 68 -1.11 -14.97 -10.69
C ALA A 68 -0.02 -15.07 -11.78
N GLN A 69 1.14 -14.44 -11.57
CA GLN A 69 2.24 -14.44 -12.53
C GLN A 69 3.01 -15.79 -12.61
N ASN A 70 3.02 -16.56 -11.53
CA ASN A 70 3.68 -17.87 -11.47
C ASN A 70 2.79 -19.03 -11.94
N ALA A 71 1.54 -18.76 -12.32
CA ALA A 71 0.59 -19.76 -12.80
C ALA A 71 0.57 -19.88 -14.35
N GLU A 72 1.52 -19.25 -15.04
CA GLU A 72 1.70 -19.25 -16.50
C GLU A 72 2.87 -20.14 -16.95
#